data_AF-A0A7W0G372-F1
#
_entry.id   AF-A0A7W0G372-F1
#
_cell.length_a   1.000
_cell.length_b   1.000
_cell.length_c   1.000
_cell.angle_alpha   90.00
_cell.angle_beta   90.00
_cell.angle_gamma   90.00
#
_symmetry.space_group_name_H-M   'P 1'
#
loop_
_entity.id
_entity.type
_entity.pdbx_description
1 polymer ?
#
loop_
_entity_poly.entity_id
_entity_poly.type
_entity_poly.pdbx_seq_one_letter_code
_entity_poly.pdbx_strand_id
1 'polypeptide(L)'
;MRSSSTARYRKLRTCPSTEALLIYGRRSITGRRRDTIAAHLSACDFCGAEMQLLSRFPPPATALPFVALEIPKSLLCLAEDLMYEPSLNRARFAESIQEIERLTLTDA
;
A
#
# COMPACT_ATOMS: atom_id res chain seq x y z
N MET A 1 10.59 -15.66 -17.91
CA MET A 1 9.33 -15.68 -17.15
C MET A 1 8.44 -14.58 -17.73
N ARG A 2 7.31 -14.92 -18.34
CA ARG A 2 6.37 -13.91 -18.86
C ARG A 2 5.75 -13.22 -17.66
N SER A 3 5.88 -11.90 -17.56
CA SER A 3 5.14 -11.07 -16.61
C SER A 3 3.66 -11.27 -16.88
N SER A 4 3.05 -12.19 -16.13
CA SER A 4 1.61 -12.38 -16.13
C SER A 4 1.02 -11.08 -15.61
N SER A 5 0.05 -10.56 -16.34
CA SER A 5 -0.63 -9.28 -16.09
C SER A 5 -0.72 -8.91 -14.61
N THR A 6 -0.13 -7.76 -14.24
CA THR A 6 -0.28 -7.17 -12.90
C THR A 6 -1.73 -6.75 -12.60
N ALA A 7 -2.66 -6.87 -13.55
CA ALA A 7 -4.05 -6.49 -13.38
C ALA A 7 -4.76 -7.26 -12.24
N ARG A 8 -4.29 -8.46 -11.88
CA ARG A 8 -4.82 -9.21 -10.73
C ARG A 8 -4.16 -8.86 -9.39
N TYR A 9 -3.02 -8.16 -9.41
CA TYR A 9 -2.31 -7.73 -8.20
C TYR A 9 -2.82 -6.36 -7.74
N ARG A 10 -4.11 -6.28 -7.43
CA ARG A 10 -4.76 -5.04 -6.99
C ARG A 10 -5.69 -5.31 -5.81
N LYS A 11 -5.61 -4.46 -4.79
CA LYS A 11 -6.57 -4.46 -3.68
C LYS A 11 -7.92 -3.95 -4.18
N LEU A 12 -8.96 -4.76 -4.04
CA LEU A 12 -10.35 -4.41 -4.37
C LEU A 12 -11.10 -3.99 -3.11
N ARG A 13 -12.28 -3.38 -3.27
CA ARG A 13 -13.17 -3.04 -2.16
C ARG A 13 -13.64 -4.26 -1.36
N THR A 14 -13.61 -5.44 -1.97
CA THR A 14 -13.94 -6.73 -1.33
C THR A 14 -12.77 -7.34 -0.56
N CYS A 15 -11.57 -6.77 -0.65
CA CYS A 15 -10.41 -7.23 0.09
C CYS A 15 -10.52 -6.87 1.58
N PRO A 16 -10.06 -7.75 2.49
CA PRO A 16 -10.01 -7.43 3.91
C PRO A 16 -9.05 -6.26 4.18
N SER A 17 -9.33 -5.52 5.25
CA SER A 17 -8.40 -4.49 5.73
C SER A 17 -7.11 -5.14 6.26
N THR A 18 -6.01 -4.39 6.24
CA THR A 18 -4.73 -4.84 6.79
C THR A 18 -4.86 -5.18 8.28
N GLU A 19 -5.65 -4.40 9.04
CA GLU A 19 -5.99 -4.71 10.43
C GLU A 19 -6.69 -6.07 10.57
N ALA A 20 -7.66 -6.38 9.70
CA ALA A 20 -8.33 -7.68 9.72
C ALA A 20 -7.36 -8.83 9.41
N LEU A 21 -6.39 -8.64 8.51
CA LEU A 21 -5.33 -9.62 8.23
C LEU A 21 -4.39 -9.80 9.44
N LEU A 22 -4.04 -8.73 10.14
CA LEU A 22 -3.22 -8.79 11.36
C LEU A 22 -3.92 -9.55 12.48
N ILE A 23 -5.22 -9.27 12.72
CA ILE A 23 -6.03 -9.99 13.71
C ILE A 23 -6.16 -11.47 13.32
N TYR A 24 -6.35 -11.76 12.02
CA TYR A 24 -6.38 -13.12 11.49
C TYR A 24 -5.05 -13.86 11.72
N GLY A 25 -3.92 -13.23 11.38
CA GLY A 25 -2.57 -13.78 11.56
C GLY A 25 -2.23 -14.08 13.02
N ARG A 26 -2.67 -13.23 13.95
CA ARG A 26 -2.53 -13.44 15.41
C ARG A 26 -3.46 -14.52 15.96
N ARG A 27 -4.28 -15.16 15.12
CA ARG A 27 -5.30 -16.14 15.49
C ARG A 27 -6.32 -15.60 16.49
N SER A 28 -6.47 -14.28 16.58
CA SER A 28 -7.40 -13.59 17.47
C SER A 28 -8.82 -13.51 16.90
N ILE A 29 -9.06 -14.09 15.71
CA ILE A 29 -10.36 -14.17 15.05
C ILE A 29 -10.85 -15.62 15.00
N THR A 30 -12.12 -15.85 15.31
CA THR A 30 -12.75 -17.18 15.36
C THR A 30 -14.05 -17.23 14.55
N GLY A 31 -14.48 -18.47 14.26
CA GLY A 31 -15.75 -18.75 13.57
C GLY A 31 -15.81 -18.20 12.14
N ARG A 32 -17.03 -17.85 11.71
CA ARG A 32 -17.35 -17.47 10.33
C ARG A 32 -16.42 -16.42 9.73
N ARG A 33 -15.98 -15.44 10.52
CA ARG A 33 -15.13 -14.34 10.05
C ARG A 33 -13.72 -14.81 9.68
N ARG A 34 -13.20 -15.84 10.37
CA ARG A 34 -11.94 -16.50 10.03
C ARG A 34 -12.04 -17.21 8.69
N ASP A 35 -13.12 -17.96 8.48
CA ASP A 35 -13.33 -18.76 7.27
C ASP A 35 -13.49 -17.87 6.04
N THR A 36 -14.19 -16.73 6.17
CA THR A 36 -14.30 -15.74 5.10
C THR A 36 -12.95 -15.15 4.69
N ILE A 37 -12.09 -14.82 5.66
CA ILE A 37 -10.74 -14.30 5.36
C ILE A 37 -9.88 -15.40 4.73
N ALA A 38 -9.93 -16.63 5.23
CA ALA A 38 -9.20 -17.76 4.66
C ALA A 38 -9.60 -18.02 3.20
N ALA A 39 -10.90 -18.04 2.90
CA ALA A 39 -11.41 -18.18 1.54
C ALA A 39 -10.94 -17.03 0.64
N HIS A 40 -10.95 -15.78 1.14
CA HIS A 40 -10.44 -14.65 0.38
C HIS A 40 -8.94 -14.78 0.07
N LEU A 41 -8.13 -15.18 1.05
CA LEU A 41 -6.67 -15.34 0.88
C LEU A 41 -6.33 -16.41 -0.17
N SER A 42 -7.17 -17.44 -0.33
CA SER A 42 -6.99 -18.44 -1.40
C SER A 42 -7.36 -17.94 -2.80
N ALA A 43 -8.18 -16.89 -2.90
CA ALA A 43 -8.69 -16.38 -4.16
C ALA A 43 -8.03 -15.05 -4.62
N CYS A 44 -7.31 -14.38 -3.73
CA CYS A 44 -6.70 -13.07 -3.99
C CYS A 44 -5.19 -13.11 -3.80
N ASP A 45 -4.46 -13.10 -4.92
CA ASP A 45 -2.99 -13.10 -4.96
C ASP A 45 -2.39 -11.92 -4.16
N PHE A 46 -3.03 -10.74 -4.25
CA PHE A 46 -2.60 -9.54 -3.51
C PHE A 46 -2.68 -9.74 -1.99
N CYS A 47 -3.83 -10.19 -1.48
CA CYS A 47 -4.00 -10.36 -0.03
C CYS A 47 -3.20 -11.56 0.51
N GLY A 48 -3.01 -12.60 -0.31
CA GLY A 48 -2.11 -13.70 0.00
C GLY A 48 -0.66 -13.23 0.19
N ALA A 49 -0.16 -12.40 -0.74
CA ALA A 49 1.16 -11.80 -0.63
C ALA A 49 1.27 -10.80 0.55
N GLU A 50 0.24 -9.98 0.78
CA GLU A 50 0.16 -9.08 1.95
C GLU A 50 0.25 -9.88 3.25
N MET A 51 -0.45 -11.01 3.36
CA MET A 51 -0.39 -11.87 4.55
C MET A 51 1.00 -12.50 4.76
N GLN A 52 1.68 -12.91 3.68
CA GLN A 52 3.06 -13.40 3.76
C GLN A 52 4.05 -12.30 4.21
N LEU A 53 3.85 -11.07 3.74
CA LEU A 53 4.65 -9.93 4.15
C LEU A 53 4.46 -9.65 5.65
N LEU A 54 3.21 -9.58 6.11
CA LEU A 54 2.86 -9.30 7.50
C LEU A 54 3.30 -10.42 8.46
N SER A 55 3.33 -11.68 8.02
CA SER A 55 3.82 -12.79 8.83
C SER A 55 5.34 -12.76 9.00
N ARG A 56 6.06 -12.34 7.96
CA ARG A 56 7.53 -12.23 7.99
C ARG A 56 8.01 -10.97 8.72
N PHE A 57 7.27 -9.87 8.57
CA PHE A 57 7.58 -8.57 9.15
C PHE A 57 6.37 -8.07 9.95
N PRO A 58 6.10 -8.67 11.13
CA PRO A 58 4.99 -8.23 11.95
C PRO A 58 5.23 -6.79 12.41
N PRO A 59 4.23 -5.90 12.33
CA PRO A 59 4.36 -4.54 12.84
C PRO A 59 4.68 -4.60 14.34
N PRO A 60 5.62 -3.76 14.83
CA PRO A 60 5.98 -3.75 16.24
C PRO A 60 4.74 -3.45 17.10
N ALA A 61 4.68 -4.00 18.32
CA ALA A 61 3.55 -3.79 19.22
C ALA A 61 3.31 -2.30 19.55
N THR A 62 4.34 -1.47 19.38
CA THR A 62 4.35 -0.03 19.57
C THR A 62 4.14 0.76 18.28
N ALA A 63 4.01 0.11 17.11
CA ALA A 63 3.51 0.79 15.92
C ALA A 63 2.09 1.24 16.24
N LEU A 64 1.95 2.53 16.57
CA LEU A 64 0.66 3.18 16.74
C LEU A 64 -0.23 2.78 15.55
N PRO A 65 -1.51 2.47 15.78
CA PRO A 65 -2.42 2.07 14.70
C PRO A 65 -2.40 3.19 13.69
N PHE A 66 -1.68 2.96 12.56
CA PHE A 66 -1.33 3.92 11.52
C PHE A 66 -1.86 5.29 11.92
N VAL A 67 -1.14 6.01 12.82
CA VAL A 67 -1.65 7.32 13.28
C VAL A 67 -2.03 7.97 11.99
N ALA A 68 -3.30 8.35 11.86
CA ALA A 68 -3.74 9.10 10.71
C ALA A 68 -2.92 10.39 10.80
N LEU A 69 -1.71 10.34 10.26
CA LEU A 69 -0.88 11.48 9.99
C LEU A 69 -1.73 12.14 8.95
N GLU A 70 -2.58 13.07 9.41
CA GLU A 70 -3.39 13.88 8.55
C GLU A 70 -2.43 14.41 7.50
N ILE A 71 -2.64 13.98 6.26
CA ILE A 71 -1.80 14.42 5.16
C ILE A 71 -1.91 15.95 5.20
N PRO A 72 -0.79 16.67 5.36
CA PRO A 72 -0.82 18.13 5.39
C PRO A 72 -1.61 18.63 4.19
N LYS A 73 -2.54 19.56 4.42
CA LYS A 73 -3.52 19.97 3.40
C LYS A 73 -2.88 20.36 2.06
N SER A 74 -1.71 20.99 2.10
CA SER A 74 -0.93 21.32 0.90
C SER A 74 -0.52 20.08 0.08
N LEU A 75 -0.09 19.01 0.75
CA LEU A 75 0.26 17.74 0.10
C LEU A 75 -0.97 17.00 -0.42
N LEU A 76 -2.10 17.10 0.29
CA LEU A 76 -3.36 16.53 -0.17
C LEU A 76 -3.81 17.22 -1.47
N CYS A 77 -3.87 18.55 -1.49
CA CYS A 77 -4.24 19.31 -2.70
C CYS A 77 -3.28 18.99 -3.87
N LEU A 78 -1.97 18.93 -3.63
CA LEU A 78 -1.01 18.56 -4.66
C LEU A 78 -1.27 17.15 -5.21
N ALA A 79 -1.55 16.17 -4.34
CA ALA A 79 -1.84 14.81 -4.76
C ALA A 79 -3.12 14.73 -5.59
N GLU A 80 -4.15 15.49 -5.22
CA GLU A 80 -5.39 15.62 -5.99
C GLU A 80 -5.11 16.23 -7.37
N ASP A 81 -4.40 17.36 -7.43
CA ASP A 81 -4.05 18.03 -8.69
C ASP A 81 -3.27 17.09 -9.63
N LEU A 82 -2.30 16.33 -9.11
CA LEU A 82 -1.52 15.35 -9.87
C LEU A 82 -2.35 14.17 -10.40
N MET A 83 -3.46 13.83 -9.73
CA MET A 83 -4.31 12.70 -10.07
C MET A 83 -5.43 13.08 -11.03
N TYR A 84 -5.89 14.32 -11.00
CA TYR A 84 -6.97 14.83 -11.86
C TYR A 84 -6.47 15.51 -13.14
N GLU A 85 -5.25 16.06 -13.16
CA GLU A 85 -4.67 16.64 -14.38
C GLU A 85 -3.96 15.59 -15.26
N PRO A 86 -4.36 15.42 -16.54
CA PRO A 86 -3.74 14.44 -17.44
C PRO A 86 -2.26 14.75 -17.73
N SER A 87 -1.40 13.85 -17.23
CA SER A 87 -0.08 13.44 -17.73
C SER A 87 1.08 14.44 -17.92
N LEU A 88 0.86 15.74 -18.16
CA LEU A 88 1.96 16.71 -18.35
C LEU A 88 2.66 17.06 -17.03
N ASN A 89 1.90 17.22 -15.94
CA ASN A 89 2.47 17.58 -14.64
C ASN A 89 3.24 16.42 -13.99
N ARG A 90 2.83 15.17 -14.22
CA ARG A 90 3.50 14.00 -13.62
C ARG A 90 4.90 13.76 -14.19
N ALA A 91 5.05 13.91 -15.52
CA ALA A 91 6.35 13.79 -16.17
C ALA A 91 7.30 14.92 -15.75
N ARG A 92 6.82 16.17 -15.76
CA ARG A 92 7.61 17.33 -15.32
C ARG A 92 7.99 17.25 -13.84
N PHE A 93 7.10 16.78 -12.98
CA PHE A 93 7.41 16.61 -11.55
C PHE A 93 8.46 15.51 -11.32
N ALA A 94 8.39 14.41 -12.06
CA ALA A 94 9.42 13.38 -12.02
C ALA A 94 10.79 13.91 -12.49
N GLU A 95 10.81 14.74 -13.54
CA GLU A 95 12.02 15.42 -14.01
C GLU A 95 12.59 16.38 -12.96
N SER A 96 11.75 17.20 -12.31
CA SER A 96 12.18 18.12 -11.26
C SER A 96 12.73 17.42 -10.01
N ILE A 97 12.17 16.27 -9.61
CA ILE A 97 12.73 15.48 -8.51
C ILE A 97 14.14 14.97 -8.86
N GLN A 98 14.32 14.45 -10.07
CA GLN A 98 15.62 13.98 -10.53
C GLN A 98 16.65 15.10 -10.67
N GLU A 99 16.21 16.33 -10.99
CA GLU A 99 17.08 17.51 -11.06
C GLU A 99 17.56 17.96 -9.68
N ILE A 100 16.69 17.94 -8.67
CA ILE A 100 17.06 18.21 -7.28
C ILE A 100 18.10 17.19 -6.78
N GLU A 101 17.91 15.90 -7.05
CA GLU A 101 18.88 14.86 -6.67
C GLU A 101 20.24 15.03 -7.35
N ARG A 102 20.28 15.57 -8.57
CA ARG A 102 21.55 15.88 -9.27
C ARG A 102 22.27 17.07 -8.64
N LEU A 103 21.54 18.09 -8.23
CA LEU A 103 22.11 19.29 -7.61
C LEU A 103 22.63 19.01 -6.19
N THR A 104 22.05 18.07 -5.46
CA THR A 104 22.51 17.68 -4.12
C THR A 104 23.69 16.71 -4.13
N LEU A 105 23.99 16.07 -5.26
CA LEU A 105 25.11 15.14 -5.43
C LEU A 105 26.42 15.81 -5.87
N THR A 106 26.39 17.06 -6.31
CA THR A 106 27.58 17.79 -6.78
C THR A 106 28.30 18.64 -5.72
N ASP A 107 27.77 18.69 -4.49
CA ASP A 107 28.31 19.48 -3.36
C ASP A 107 29.08 18.61 -2.33
N ALA A 108 29.72 17.52 -2.75
CA ALA A 108 30.59 16.68 -1.92
C ALA A 108 31.99 16.51 -2.53
#